data_AF-A0A6S7CXZ8-F1
#
_entry.id   AF-A0A6S7CXZ8-F1
#
_cell.length_a   1.000
_cell.length_b   1.000
_cell.length_c   1.000
_cell.angle_alpha   90.00
_cell.angle_beta   90.00
_cell.angle_gamma   90.00
#
_symmetry.space_group_name_H-M   'P 1'
#
loop_
_entity.id
_entity.type
_entity.pdbx_description
1 polymer ?
#
loop_
_entity_poly.entity_id
_entity_poly.type
_entity_poly.pdbx_seq_one_letter_code
_entity_poly.pdbx_strand_id
1 'polypeptide(L)'
;MRSSNKCANWRMPRSNRMYPAARASCAHNSSRSAAWCRALLAKLLDLPFQAQAAHPVMDALVLLHKLYEDKAVELPPDPEIPLGRAWQRMIASENRSDALIAFEWATLFALRVALRNGSVYVEHSFSFCSLGMLLIPVEDWQRQRNHFYGQLGLPQDPKVFLEPVIRHLDEGLERLREAVERGEVRVDSAVHLDFLKAEPEHKAVEDLRRAPFASRPDGQLPEIILQVDSEVRFSWLLLEREPRSRSELLMVYAAILAHGTSMSAADIARMVPELAAEAIRPMMRRIADERLLRQAADTVLQFMHRHPTTQYWGRADLPSSDMMLLETAITAS
;
A
#
# COMPACT_ATOMS: atom_id res chain seq x y z
N MET A 1 5.12 -9.45 47.36
CA MET A 1 5.83 -10.02 46.19
C MET A 1 4.85 -10.18 45.03
N ARG A 2 4.78 -9.18 44.16
CA ARG A 2 3.94 -9.20 42.94
C ARG A 2 4.85 -8.96 41.75
N SER A 3 4.92 -9.97 40.88
CA SER A 3 5.52 -9.93 39.57
C SER A 3 4.80 -8.89 38.70
N SER A 4 5.52 -7.89 38.21
CA SER A 4 5.05 -6.97 37.16
C SER A 4 5.78 -7.27 35.87
N ASN A 5 5.17 -8.11 35.03
CA ASN A 5 5.47 -8.21 33.62
C ASN A 5 4.98 -6.92 32.93
N LYS A 6 5.90 -5.98 32.66
CA LYS A 6 5.67 -4.92 31.67
C LYS A 6 6.39 -5.31 30.38
N CYS A 7 5.62 -5.83 29.43
CA CYS A 7 6.01 -5.87 28.03
C CYS A 7 6.24 -4.43 27.56
N ALA A 8 7.48 -4.08 27.26
CA ALA A 8 7.83 -2.78 26.70
C ALA A 8 7.42 -2.76 25.22
N ASN A 9 6.39 -1.95 24.98
CA ASN A 9 5.82 -1.59 23.70
C ASN A 9 6.84 -0.74 22.92
N TRP A 10 7.60 -1.33 21.99
CA TRP A 10 8.53 -0.57 21.16
C TRP A 10 7.81 0.11 19.99
N ARG A 11 7.25 1.30 20.25
CA ARG A 11 7.01 2.30 19.19
C ARG A 11 8.29 3.13 19.02
N MET A 12 8.92 3.02 17.86
CA MET A 12 9.97 3.97 17.43
C MET A 12 9.39 5.39 17.40
N PRO A 13 10.04 6.40 17.98
CA PRO A 13 9.56 7.77 17.93
C PRO A 13 9.54 8.27 16.48
N ARG A 14 8.36 8.72 16.03
CA ARG A 14 8.19 9.47 14.79
C ARG A 14 8.80 10.87 14.98
N SER A 15 10.12 11.00 14.93
CA SER A 15 10.78 12.30 14.78
C SER A 15 11.37 12.41 13.37
N ASN A 16 10.84 13.36 12.59
CA ASN A 16 11.18 13.56 11.18
C ASN A 16 12.48 14.38 10.99
N ARG A 17 13.38 14.39 11.97
CA ARG A 17 14.66 15.13 11.93
C ARG A 17 15.74 14.42 12.76
N MET A 18 16.15 13.23 12.35
CA MET A 18 17.34 12.56 12.91
C MET A 18 18.27 12.19 11.76
N TYR A 19 19.47 12.76 11.76
CA TYR A 19 20.47 12.58 10.68
C TYR A 19 20.83 11.09 10.49
N PRO A 20 21.16 10.65 9.26
CA PRO A 20 21.42 9.24 8.93
C PRO A 20 22.48 8.57 9.83
N ALA A 21 23.50 9.33 10.22
CA ALA A 21 24.59 8.86 11.09
C ALA A 21 24.13 8.52 12.52
N ALA A 22 23.17 9.28 13.06
CA ALA A 22 22.64 9.03 14.41
C ALA A 22 21.75 7.76 14.44
N ARG A 23 21.02 7.48 13.35
CA ARG A 23 20.25 6.24 13.19
C ARG A 23 21.16 5.00 13.06
N ALA A 24 22.28 5.15 12.34
CA ALA A 24 23.27 4.08 12.19
C ALA A 24 23.95 3.73 13.52
N SER A 25 24.33 4.75 14.31
CA SER A 25 24.94 4.58 15.63
C SER A 25 23.99 3.97 16.68
N CYS A 26 22.70 4.36 16.70
CA CYS A 26 21.73 3.79 17.65
C CYS A 26 21.35 2.32 17.34
N ALA A 27 21.32 1.92 16.06
CA ALA A 27 21.02 0.53 15.67
C ALA A 27 22.19 -0.45 15.98
N HIS A 28 23.42 0.08 15.95
CA HIS A 28 24.66 -0.66 16.15
C HIS A 28 24.96 -0.97 17.64
N ASN A 29 24.58 -0.10 18.58
CA ASN A 29 25.04 -0.17 19.97
C ASN A 29 24.37 -1.21 20.89
N SER A 30 23.50 -2.10 20.39
CA SER A 30 22.88 -3.13 21.24
C SER A 30 23.05 -4.54 20.65
N SER A 31 23.64 -5.45 21.43
CA SER A 31 23.86 -6.86 21.05
C SER A 31 22.57 -7.59 20.69
N ARG A 32 21.46 -7.24 21.35
CA ARG A 32 20.12 -7.73 21.02
C ARG A 32 19.63 -7.24 19.66
N SER A 33 19.91 -5.99 19.29
CA SER A 33 19.56 -5.43 17.98
C SER A 33 20.35 -6.09 16.85
N ALA A 34 21.64 -6.38 17.07
CA ALA A 34 22.47 -7.10 16.10
C ALA A 34 21.97 -8.53 15.85
N ALA A 35 21.69 -9.28 16.92
CA ALA A 35 21.15 -10.65 16.80
C ALA A 35 19.79 -10.67 16.07
N TRP A 36 18.92 -9.69 16.34
CA TRP A 36 17.65 -9.56 15.64
C TRP A 36 17.83 -9.24 14.14
N CYS A 37 18.74 -8.31 13.80
CA CYS A 37 19.03 -7.95 12.42
C CYS A 37 19.50 -9.17 11.61
N ARG A 38 20.45 -9.92 12.17
CA ARG A 38 20.95 -11.17 11.59
C ARG A 38 19.85 -12.22 11.41
N ALA A 39 19.02 -12.44 12.43
CA ALA A 39 17.92 -13.40 12.34
C ALA A 39 16.89 -13.01 11.27
N LEU A 40 16.60 -11.71 11.14
CA LEU A 40 15.71 -11.19 10.10
C LEU A 40 16.33 -11.37 8.71
N LEU A 41 17.58 -10.95 8.51
CA LEU A 41 18.29 -11.10 7.24
C LEU A 41 18.39 -12.57 6.82
N ALA A 42 18.65 -13.48 7.76
CA ALA A 42 18.69 -14.91 7.48
C ALA A 42 17.36 -15.41 6.90
N LYS A 43 16.22 -14.92 7.39
CA LYS A 43 14.89 -15.23 6.83
C LYS A 43 14.61 -14.55 5.50
N LEU A 44 15.14 -13.33 5.30
CA LEU A 44 14.96 -12.61 4.05
C LEU A 44 15.80 -13.22 2.91
N LEU A 45 16.98 -13.78 3.21
CA LEU A 45 17.84 -14.42 2.22
C LEU A 45 17.21 -15.65 1.56
N ASP A 46 16.18 -16.26 2.16
CA ASP A 46 15.40 -17.34 1.56
C ASP A 46 14.45 -16.84 0.45
N LEU A 47 14.25 -15.53 0.33
CA LEU A 47 13.34 -14.94 -0.66
C LEU A 47 14.05 -14.70 -2.00
N PRO A 48 13.37 -14.95 -3.13
CA PRO A 48 13.93 -14.78 -4.47
C PRO A 48 13.92 -13.29 -4.88
N PHE A 49 14.77 -12.48 -4.25
CA PHE A 49 14.94 -11.09 -4.65
C PHE A 49 15.56 -10.99 -6.05
N GLN A 50 15.04 -10.05 -6.83
CA GLN A 50 15.52 -9.75 -8.17
C GLN A 50 15.69 -8.22 -8.33
N ALA A 51 16.53 -7.80 -9.27
CA ALA A 51 16.71 -6.40 -9.64
C ALA A 51 16.77 -6.28 -11.16
N GLN A 52 16.20 -5.21 -11.71
CA GLN A 52 16.14 -5.00 -13.16
C GLN A 52 17.48 -4.53 -13.75
N ALA A 53 18.34 -3.96 -12.90
CA ALA A 53 19.70 -3.56 -13.22
C ALA A 53 20.66 -3.97 -12.09
N ALA A 54 21.97 -3.96 -12.35
CA ALA A 54 22.98 -4.21 -11.32
C ALA A 54 22.75 -3.27 -10.11
N HIS A 55 22.63 -3.86 -8.92
CA HIS A 55 22.26 -3.12 -7.72
C HIS A 55 23.11 -3.57 -6.51
N PRO A 56 23.79 -2.66 -5.79
CA PRO A 56 24.70 -3.01 -4.69
C PRO A 56 24.09 -3.87 -3.57
N VAL A 57 22.77 -3.77 -3.37
CA VAL A 57 22.06 -4.60 -2.38
C VAL A 57 22.05 -6.07 -2.78
N MET A 58 21.96 -6.38 -4.08
CA MET A 58 22.00 -7.77 -4.55
C MET A 58 23.37 -8.38 -4.26
N ASP A 59 24.45 -7.63 -4.52
CA ASP A 59 25.81 -8.05 -4.20
C ASP A 59 26.00 -8.26 -2.68
N ALA A 60 25.42 -7.36 -1.87
CA ALA A 60 25.45 -7.48 -0.42
C ALA A 60 24.70 -8.71 0.09
N LEU A 61 23.54 -9.02 -0.48
CA LEU A 61 22.78 -10.23 -0.12
C LEU A 61 23.54 -11.50 -0.51
N VAL A 62 24.18 -11.54 -1.67
CA VAL A 62 25.02 -12.68 -2.09
C VAL A 62 26.20 -12.87 -1.13
N LEU A 63 26.85 -11.78 -0.71
CA LEU A 63 27.94 -11.85 0.27
C LEU A 63 27.44 -12.34 1.64
N LEU A 64 26.31 -11.80 2.13
CA LEU A 64 25.72 -12.24 3.41
C LEU A 64 25.28 -13.69 3.38
N HIS A 65 24.75 -14.18 2.26
CA HIS A 65 24.37 -15.59 2.11
C HIS A 65 25.57 -16.50 2.38
N LYS A 66 26.70 -16.25 1.70
CA LYS A 66 27.96 -17.00 1.90
C LYS A 66 28.45 -16.92 3.34
N LEU A 67 28.46 -15.72 3.93
CA LEU A 67 28.90 -15.54 5.31
C LEU A 67 28.02 -16.29 6.32
N TYR A 68 26.72 -16.41 6.06
CA TYR A 68 25.80 -17.12 6.94
C TYR A 68 25.90 -18.64 6.78
N GLU A 69 26.14 -19.14 5.56
CA GLU A 69 26.46 -20.54 5.30
C GLU A 69 27.75 -20.96 6.03
N ASP A 70 28.79 -20.13 5.94
CA ASP A 70 30.08 -20.35 6.60
C ASP A 70 30.06 -20.09 8.11
N LYS A 71 28.93 -19.61 8.66
CA LYS A 71 28.78 -19.15 10.05
C LYS A 71 29.85 -18.14 10.46
N ALA A 72 30.28 -17.31 9.52
CA ALA A 72 31.29 -16.29 9.74
C ALA A 72 30.78 -15.24 10.74
N VAL A 73 31.65 -14.86 11.67
CA VAL A 73 31.38 -13.81 12.67
C VAL A 73 32.08 -12.49 12.34
N GLU A 74 32.87 -12.47 11.27
CA GLU A 74 33.67 -11.32 10.82
C GLU A 74 33.42 -11.04 9.34
N LEU A 75 33.45 -9.75 8.98
CA LEU A 75 33.33 -9.31 7.60
C LEU A 75 34.71 -9.43 6.90
N PRO A 76 34.82 -10.06 5.72
CA PRO A 76 36.06 -10.06 4.93
C PRO A 76 36.56 -8.64 4.65
N PRO A 77 37.88 -8.40 4.52
CA PRO A 77 38.41 -7.07 4.20
C PRO A 77 37.90 -6.60 2.83
N ASP A 78 37.62 -5.30 2.73
CA ASP A 78 37.23 -4.59 1.50
C ASP A 78 36.10 -5.21 0.64
N PRO A 79 34.86 -5.34 1.17
CA PRO A 79 33.73 -5.51 0.28
C PRO A 79 33.52 -4.19 -0.49
N GLU A 80 33.84 -4.16 -1.79
CA GLU A 80 33.62 -3.03 -2.69
C GLU A 80 32.11 -2.79 -3.00
N ILE A 81 31.26 -2.81 -1.97
CA ILE A 81 29.80 -2.73 -2.10
C ILE A 81 29.30 -1.40 -1.51
N PRO A 82 28.85 -0.45 -2.35
CA PRO A 82 28.46 0.87 -1.88
C PRO A 82 27.06 0.89 -1.24
N LEU A 83 26.98 0.70 0.08
CA LEU A 83 25.74 0.78 0.88
C LEU A 83 25.47 2.17 1.49
N GLY A 84 26.08 3.21 0.92
CA GLY A 84 25.91 4.61 1.30
C GLY A 84 26.96 5.15 2.29
N ARG A 85 27.29 6.44 2.13
CA ARG A 85 28.40 7.11 2.82
C ARG A 85 28.36 7.05 4.36
N ALA A 86 27.17 7.02 4.95
CA ALA A 86 27.01 6.95 6.41
C ALA A 86 27.46 5.60 6.97
N TRP A 87 27.20 4.51 6.25
CA TRP A 87 27.55 3.15 6.66
C TRP A 87 28.98 2.77 6.27
N GLN A 88 29.49 3.28 5.15
CA GLN A 88 30.86 3.00 4.69
C GLN A 88 31.92 3.26 5.76
N ARG A 89 31.78 4.33 6.55
CA ARG A 89 32.71 4.62 7.66
C ARG A 89 32.69 3.56 8.76
N MET A 90 31.54 2.96 9.03
CA MET A 90 31.39 1.92 10.05
C MET A 90 31.82 0.54 9.51
N ILE A 91 31.60 0.29 8.22
CA ILE A 91 32.06 -0.93 7.52
C ILE A 91 33.59 -0.96 7.41
N ALA A 92 34.23 0.21 7.28
CA ALA A 92 35.68 0.37 7.30
C ALA A 92 36.31 0.28 8.70
N SER A 93 35.54 -0.11 9.73
CA SER A 93 36.07 -0.32 11.08
C SER A 93 37.16 -1.40 11.09
N GLU A 94 38.21 -1.18 11.89
CA GLU A 94 39.28 -2.15 12.16
C GLU A 94 38.73 -3.41 12.85
N ASN A 95 37.71 -3.26 13.70
CA ASN A 95 37.01 -4.41 14.29
C ASN A 95 36.07 -5.05 13.25
N ARG A 96 36.48 -6.19 12.69
CA ARG A 96 35.74 -6.89 11.63
C ARG A 96 34.41 -7.49 12.09
N SER A 97 34.25 -7.76 13.39
CA SER A 97 32.96 -8.18 13.96
C SER A 97 31.96 -7.01 13.96
N ASP A 98 32.40 -5.81 14.35
CA ASP A 98 31.58 -4.60 14.33
C ASP A 98 31.26 -4.16 12.89
N ALA A 99 32.23 -4.33 11.97
CA ALA A 99 32.05 -4.10 10.55
C ALA A 99 30.95 -5.00 9.96
N LEU A 100 30.87 -6.27 10.37
CA LEU A 100 29.82 -7.19 9.94
C LEU A 100 28.44 -6.72 10.42
N ILE A 101 28.31 -6.31 11.68
CA ILE A 101 27.06 -5.77 12.22
C ILE A 101 26.65 -4.50 11.46
N ALA A 102 27.60 -3.61 11.16
CA ALA A 102 27.35 -2.42 10.37
C ALA A 102 26.91 -2.76 8.94
N PHE A 103 27.53 -3.75 8.31
CA PHE A 103 27.21 -4.22 6.97
C PHE A 103 25.81 -4.85 6.88
N GLU A 104 25.42 -5.66 7.88
CA GLU A 104 24.08 -6.23 8.00
C GLU A 104 23.01 -5.14 8.08
N TRP A 105 23.20 -4.16 8.97
CA TRP A 105 22.27 -3.04 9.08
C TRP A 105 22.22 -2.18 7.82
N ALA A 106 23.37 -1.89 7.22
CA ALA A 106 23.45 -1.15 5.97
C ALA A 106 22.67 -1.86 4.87
N THR A 107 22.82 -3.19 4.75
CA THR A 107 22.11 -4.03 3.78
C THR A 107 20.62 -4.02 4.04
N LEU A 108 20.18 -4.17 5.29
CA LEU A 108 18.75 -4.15 5.64
C LEU A 108 18.09 -2.80 5.31
N PHE A 109 18.77 -1.67 5.61
CA PHE A 109 18.28 -0.34 5.27
C PHE A 109 18.24 -0.10 3.77
N ALA A 110 19.29 -0.50 3.05
CA ALA A 110 19.37 -0.36 1.61
C ALA A 110 18.31 -1.22 0.91
N LEU A 111 18.10 -2.47 1.36
CA LEU A 111 17.05 -3.36 0.89
C LEU A 111 15.66 -2.76 1.12
N ARG A 112 15.40 -2.18 2.29
CA ARG A 112 14.13 -1.49 2.57
C ARG A 112 13.87 -0.35 1.59
N VAL A 113 14.88 0.46 1.28
CA VAL A 113 14.76 1.56 0.32
C VAL A 113 14.53 1.00 -1.09
N ALA A 114 15.28 -0.04 -1.46
CA ALA A 114 15.23 -0.66 -2.78
C ALA A 114 13.88 -1.37 -3.06
N LEU A 115 13.30 -2.02 -2.05
CA LEU A 115 11.96 -2.59 -2.15
C LEU A 115 10.89 -1.50 -2.27
N ARG A 116 11.05 -0.38 -1.57
CA ARG A 116 10.05 0.71 -1.58
C ARG A 116 10.07 1.52 -2.87
N ASN A 117 11.22 1.62 -3.54
CA ASN A 117 11.32 2.32 -4.81
C ASN A 117 11.23 1.38 -6.04
N GLY A 118 11.08 0.07 -5.83
CA GLY A 118 10.92 -0.94 -6.88
C GLY A 118 12.22 -1.30 -7.63
N SER A 119 13.39 -0.86 -7.18
CA SER A 119 14.68 -1.22 -7.79
C SER A 119 15.11 -2.67 -7.49
N VAL A 120 14.67 -3.19 -6.34
CA VAL A 120 14.73 -4.62 -5.99
C VAL A 120 13.29 -5.06 -5.72
N TYR A 121 12.93 -6.26 -6.16
CA TYR A 121 11.57 -6.78 -6.08
C TYR A 121 11.54 -8.30 -5.85
N VAL A 122 10.35 -8.81 -5.54
CA VAL A 122 10.04 -10.25 -5.48
C VAL A 122 8.90 -10.49 -6.46
N GLU A 123 9.13 -11.36 -7.45
CA GLU A 123 8.23 -11.55 -8.60
C GLU A 123 6.79 -11.91 -8.19
N HIS A 124 6.63 -12.76 -7.16
CA HIS A 124 5.32 -13.18 -6.67
C HIS A 124 4.72 -12.26 -5.59
N SER A 125 5.32 -11.10 -5.32
CA SER A 125 4.81 -10.15 -4.33
C SER A 125 4.03 -9.04 -5.00
N PHE A 126 2.75 -8.86 -4.63
CA PHE A 126 1.95 -7.73 -5.11
C PHE A 126 2.45 -6.37 -4.57
N SER A 127 2.92 -6.33 -3.33
CA SER A 127 3.37 -5.08 -2.68
C SER A 127 4.82 -4.69 -3.01
N PHE A 128 5.62 -5.65 -3.46
CA PHE A 128 7.05 -5.45 -3.77
C PHE A 128 7.38 -6.09 -5.13
N CYS A 129 6.52 -5.87 -6.12
CA CYS A 129 6.74 -6.29 -7.52
C CYS A 129 7.68 -5.33 -8.25
N SER A 130 8.19 -5.76 -9.40
CA SER A 130 8.98 -4.88 -10.27
C SER A 130 8.10 -3.76 -10.83
N LEU A 131 8.70 -2.58 -11.06
CA LEU A 131 7.99 -1.51 -11.76
C LEU A 131 7.52 -1.97 -13.15
N GLY A 132 8.27 -2.87 -13.80
CA GLY A 132 7.89 -3.45 -15.09
C GLY A 132 6.55 -4.19 -15.06
N MET A 133 6.21 -4.88 -13.96
CA MET A 133 4.92 -5.56 -13.80
C MET A 133 3.74 -4.58 -13.64
N LEU A 134 4.01 -3.33 -13.27
CA LEU A 134 3.00 -2.26 -13.18
C LEU A 134 2.80 -1.53 -14.52
N LEU A 135 3.66 -1.79 -15.51
CA LEU A 135 3.62 -1.16 -16.82
C LEU A 135 3.07 -2.12 -17.87
N ILE A 136 2.55 -1.58 -18.96
CA ILE A 136 2.18 -2.38 -20.13
C ILE A 136 3.46 -3.01 -20.69
N PRO A 137 3.52 -4.34 -20.89
CA PRO A 137 4.67 -4.99 -21.50
C PRO A 137 5.03 -4.34 -22.83
N VAL A 138 6.34 -4.23 -23.12
CA VAL A 138 6.83 -3.50 -24.30
C VAL A 138 6.21 -4.04 -25.59
N GLU A 139 6.06 -5.36 -25.71
CA GLU A 139 5.46 -6.01 -26.88
C GLU A 139 3.98 -5.64 -27.05
N ASP A 140 3.22 -5.67 -25.96
CA ASP A 140 1.80 -5.33 -25.95
C ASP A 140 1.59 -3.84 -26.23
N TRP A 141 2.44 -3.00 -25.62
CA TRP A 141 2.46 -1.57 -25.88
C TRP A 141 2.68 -1.27 -27.36
N GLN A 142 3.66 -1.91 -28.02
CA GLN A 142 3.88 -1.68 -29.45
C GLN A 142 2.67 -2.09 -30.30
N ARG A 143 1.97 -3.16 -29.93
CA ARG A 143 0.76 -3.63 -30.66
C ARG A 143 -0.43 -2.71 -30.44
N GLN A 144 -0.62 -2.20 -29.23
CA GLN A 144 -1.87 -1.55 -28.80
C GLN A 144 -1.77 -0.03 -28.61
N ARG A 145 -0.57 0.58 -28.66
CA ARG A 145 -0.38 2.03 -28.38
C ARG A 145 -1.36 2.94 -29.12
N ASN A 146 -1.63 2.67 -30.41
CA ASN A 146 -2.52 3.52 -31.22
C ASN A 146 -3.96 3.46 -30.72
N HIS A 147 -4.39 2.29 -30.24
CA HIS A 147 -5.71 2.12 -29.62
C HIS A 147 -5.81 2.92 -28.32
N PHE A 148 -4.79 2.83 -27.45
CA PHE A 148 -4.74 3.61 -26.20
C PHE A 148 -4.72 5.12 -26.44
N TYR A 149 -3.93 5.61 -27.41
CA TYR A 149 -3.94 7.04 -27.79
C TYR A 149 -5.34 7.48 -28.25
N GLY A 150 -6.02 6.67 -29.07
CA GLY A 150 -7.37 6.96 -29.53
C GLY A 150 -8.41 6.98 -28.41
N GLN A 151 -8.36 6.01 -27.50
CA GLN A 151 -9.28 5.93 -26.36
C GLN A 151 -9.09 7.09 -25.37
N LEU A 152 -7.85 7.45 -25.07
CA LEU A 152 -7.53 8.53 -24.13
C LEU A 152 -7.62 9.92 -24.76
N GLY A 153 -7.86 10.01 -26.08
CA GLY A 153 -7.86 11.28 -26.81
C GLY A 153 -6.50 11.99 -26.78
N LEU A 154 -5.42 11.23 -26.64
CA LEU A 154 -4.06 11.75 -26.51
C LEU A 154 -3.36 11.81 -27.87
N PRO A 155 -2.60 12.87 -28.16
CA PRO A 155 -1.81 12.93 -29.38
C PRO A 155 -0.62 11.96 -29.31
N GLN A 156 -0.24 11.39 -30.45
CA GLN A 156 0.91 10.48 -30.53
C GLN A 156 2.25 11.22 -30.47
N ASP A 157 2.28 12.48 -30.94
CA ASP A 157 3.47 13.32 -30.82
C ASP A 157 3.52 13.94 -29.42
N PRO A 158 4.54 13.61 -28.60
CA PRO A 158 4.68 14.19 -27.27
C PRO A 158 4.78 15.71 -27.29
N LYS A 159 5.28 16.33 -28.36
CA LYS A 159 5.36 17.79 -28.46
C LYS A 159 3.98 18.45 -28.50
N VAL A 160 3.04 17.85 -29.21
CA VAL A 160 1.65 18.33 -29.31
C VAL A 160 0.95 18.24 -27.96
N PHE A 161 1.24 17.19 -27.17
CA PHE A 161 0.73 17.09 -25.80
C PHE A 161 1.38 18.12 -24.86
N LEU A 162 2.70 18.31 -24.98
CA LEU A 162 3.47 19.17 -24.08
C LEU A 162 3.24 20.66 -24.34
N GLU A 163 2.99 21.07 -25.58
CA GLU A 163 2.76 22.48 -25.94
C GLU A 163 1.67 23.18 -25.07
N PRO A 164 0.44 22.64 -24.92
CA PRO A 164 -0.55 23.25 -24.03
C PRO A 164 -0.13 23.21 -22.56
N VAL A 165 0.58 22.18 -22.11
CA VAL A 165 1.04 22.06 -20.71
C VAL A 165 2.11 23.12 -20.39
N ILE A 166 3.10 23.28 -21.28
CA ILE A 166 4.15 24.29 -21.16
C ILE A 166 3.55 25.69 -21.18
N ARG A 167 2.66 25.97 -22.14
CA ARG A 167 1.96 27.26 -22.20
C ARG A 167 1.17 27.54 -20.91
N HIS A 168 0.44 26.55 -20.38
CA HIS A 168 -0.28 26.72 -19.12
C HIS A 168 0.66 26.98 -17.95
N LEU A 169 1.82 26.33 -17.93
CA LEU A 169 2.86 26.57 -16.92
C LEU A 169 3.43 27.99 -17.03
N ASP A 170 3.75 28.45 -18.24
CA ASP A 170 4.26 29.80 -18.49
C ASP A 170 3.24 30.86 -18.07
N GLU A 171 1.97 30.71 -18.45
CA GLU A 171 0.87 31.56 -18.00
C GLU A 171 0.67 31.51 -16.47
N GLY A 172 0.91 30.35 -15.86
CA GLY A 172 0.88 30.18 -14.41
C GLY A 172 2.03 30.91 -13.70
N LEU A 173 3.23 30.85 -14.28
CA LEU A 173 4.43 31.51 -13.76
C LEU A 173 4.33 33.03 -13.86
N GLU A 174 3.78 33.56 -14.95
CA GLU A 174 3.50 35.00 -15.06
C GLU A 174 2.46 35.46 -14.03
N ARG A 175 1.36 34.71 -13.86
CA ARG A 175 0.38 35.01 -12.79
C ARG A 175 0.99 34.97 -11.39
N LEU A 176 1.89 34.01 -11.14
CA LEU A 176 2.62 33.92 -9.87
C LEU A 176 3.52 35.13 -9.69
N ARG A 177 4.25 35.54 -10.73
CA ARG A 177 5.12 36.73 -10.72
C ARG A 177 4.32 37.98 -10.36
N GLU A 178 3.18 38.21 -11.01
CA GLU A 178 2.30 39.35 -10.71
C GLU A 178 1.75 39.29 -9.27
N ALA A 179 1.34 38.11 -8.79
CA ALA A 179 0.82 37.94 -7.43
C ALA A 179 1.91 38.24 -6.36
N VAL A 180 3.17 37.90 -6.65
CA VAL A 180 4.31 38.27 -5.80
C VAL A 180 4.54 39.77 -5.82
N GLU A 181 4.47 40.42 -6.99
CA GLU A 181 4.60 41.89 -7.11
C GLU A 181 3.46 42.62 -6.37
N ARG A 182 2.24 42.07 -6.34
CA ARG A 182 1.10 42.59 -5.58
C ARG A 182 1.16 42.27 -4.07
N GLY A 183 2.10 41.44 -3.64
CA GLY A 183 2.24 41.00 -2.24
C GLY A 183 1.20 39.99 -1.78
N GLU A 184 0.46 39.37 -2.70
CA GLU A 184 -0.55 38.31 -2.43
C GLU A 184 0.11 36.96 -2.14
N VAL A 185 1.31 36.73 -2.68
CA VAL A 185 2.11 35.50 -2.51
C VAL A 185 3.52 35.88 -2.09
N ARG A 186 4.10 35.16 -1.12
CA ARG A 186 5.49 35.35 -0.71
C ARG A 186 6.33 34.16 -1.12
N VAL A 187 7.45 34.40 -1.80
CA VAL A 187 8.39 33.37 -2.22
C VAL A 187 9.76 33.62 -1.58
N ASP A 188 10.26 32.67 -0.80
CA ASP A 188 11.63 32.66 -0.26
C ASP A 188 12.36 31.35 -0.57
N SER A 189 12.71 30.54 0.44
CA SER A 189 13.09 29.13 0.30
C SER A 189 11.91 28.21 -0.04
N ALA A 190 10.68 28.71 0.12
CA ALA A 190 9.44 28.04 -0.23
C ALA A 190 8.40 29.05 -0.77
N VAL A 191 7.34 28.53 -1.39
CA VAL A 191 6.17 29.33 -1.79
C VAL A 191 5.18 29.34 -0.63
N HIS A 192 4.91 30.54 -0.09
CA HIS A 192 3.94 30.76 0.98
C HIS A 192 2.65 31.31 0.36
N LEU A 193 1.62 30.48 0.38
CA LEU A 193 0.26 30.85 0.00
C LEU A 193 -0.56 31.01 1.27
N ASP A 194 -1.31 32.11 1.38
CA ASP A 194 -2.34 32.19 2.41
C ASP A 194 -3.39 31.11 2.15
N PHE A 195 -3.94 30.56 3.23
CA PHE A 195 -4.99 29.54 3.13
C PHE A 195 -6.17 30.09 2.31
N LEU A 196 -6.51 29.41 1.22
CA LEU A 196 -7.76 29.64 0.51
C LEU A 196 -8.90 29.52 1.51
N LYS A 197 -9.61 30.63 1.75
CA LYS A 197 -10.86 30.58 2.50
C LYS A 197 -11.86 29.82 1.65
N ALA A 198 -12.50 28.81 2.25
CA ALA A 198 -13.58 28.09 1.58
C ALA A 198 -14.60 29.10 1.08
N GLU A 199 -14.90 29.05 -0.22
CA GLU A 199 -16.02 29.80 -0.76
C GLU A 199 -17.30 29.34 -0.04
N PRO A 200 -18.24 30.25 0.27
CA PRO A 200 -19.50 29.85 0.86
C PRO A 200 -20.22 28.89 -0.08
N GLU A 201 -20.49 27.66 0.36
CA GLU A 201 -21.22 26.69 -0.45
C GLU A 201 -22.59 27.28 -0.84
N HIS A 202 -22.86 27.30 -2.14
CA HIS A 202 -24.11 27.84 -2.65
C HIS A 202 -25.27 26.96 -2.19
N LYS A 203 -26.34 27.56 -1.64
CA LYS A 203 -27.49 26.83 -1.08
C LYS A 203 -28.04 25.76 -2.03
N ALA A 204 -28.09 26.05 -3.32
CA ALA A 204 -28.53 25.09 -4.34
C ALA A 204 -27.67 23.80 -4.40
N VAL A 205 -26.37 23.89 -4.14
CA VAL A 205 -25.45 22.72 -4.10
C VAL A 205 -25.73 21.89 -2.85
N GLU A 206 -25.94 22.55 -1.71
CA GLU A 206 -26.33 21.88 -0.47
C GLU A 206 -27.69 21.19 -0.58
N ASP A 207 -28.68 21.88 -1.15
CA ASP A 207 -30.01 21.32 -1.41
C ASP A 207 -29.93 20.11 -2.35
N LEU A 208 -29.11 20.18 -3.41
CA LEU A 208 -28.87 19.07 -4.32
C LEU A 208 -28.13 17.91 -3.67
N ARG A 209 -27.13 18.17 -2.82
CA ARG A 209 -26.38 17.14 -2.07
C ARG A 209 -27.31 16.40 -1.12
N ARG A 210 -28.27 17.10 -0.50
CA ARG A 210 -29.24 16.51 0.44
C ARG A 210 -30.37 15.76 -0.25
N ALA A 211 -30.79 16.19 -1.44
CA ALA A 211 -31.96 15.62 -2.12
C ALA A 211 -31.91 14.08 -2.29
N PRO A 212 -30.78 13.44 -2.68
CA PRO A 212 -30.67 11.99 -2.77
C PRO A 212 -30.89 11.27 -1.42
N PHE A 213 -30.38 11.84 -0.33
CA PHE A 213 -30.43 11.24 1.01
C PHE A 213 -31.69 11.62 1.79
N ALA A 214 -32.43 12.65 1.38
CA ALA A 214 -33.66 13.08 2.04
C ALA A 214 -34.72 11.96 2.09
N SER A 215 -34.68 11.03 1.12
CA SER A 215 -35.60 9.89 1.03
C SER A 215 -35.14 8.63 1.77
N ARG A 216 -33.86 8.55 2.15
CA ARG A 216 -33.25 7.38 2.81
C ARG A 216 -32.25 7.86 3.87
N PRO A 217 -32.54 7.71 5.17
CA PRO A 217 -31.57 8.04 6.20
C PRO A 217 -30.27 7.24 6.00
N ASP A 218 -29.15 7.78 6.48
CA ASP A 218 -27.87 7.10 6.50
C ASP A 218 -28.02 5.73 7.19
N GLY A 219 -28.03 4.66 6.40
CA GLY A 219 -28.08 3.30 6.93
C GLY A 219 -26.76 2.98 7.63
N GLN A 220 -26.82 2.35 8.80
CA GLN A 220 -25.59 1.85 9.40
C GLN A 220 -24.99 0.77 8.50
N LEU A 221 -23.66 0.71 8.35
CA LEU A 221 -23.01 -0.31 7.51
C LEU A 221 -23.53 -1.75 7.75
N PRO A 222 -23.79 -2.20 9.00
CA PRO A 222 -24.39 -3.52 9.24
C PRO A 222 -25.78 -3.71 8.60
N GLU A 223 -26.62 -2.67 8.56
CA GLU A 223 -27.94 -2.73 7.93
C GLU A 223 -27.81 -2.83 6.42
N ILE A 224 -26.87 -2.08 5.83
CA ILE A 224 -26.57 -2.15 4.40
C ILE A 224 -26.10 -3.56 4.02
N ILE A 225 -25.19 -4.16 4.80
CA ILE A 225 -24.70 -5.53 4.58
C ILE A 225 -25.87 -6.53 4.64
N LEU A 226 -26.75 -6.40 5.63
CA LEU A 226 -27.91 -7.27 5.78
C LEU A 226 -28.90 -7.12 4.62
N GLN A 227 -29.17 -5.88 4.20
CA GLN A 227 -30.08 -5.59 3.09
C GLN A 227 -29.53 -6.16 1.78
N VAL A 228 -28.24 -5.93 1.49
CA VAL A 228 -27.59 -6.49 0.30
C VAL A 228 -27.63 -8.02 0.34
N ASP A 229 -27.32 -8.65 1.47
CA ASP A 229 -27.39 -10.12 1.58
C ASP A 229 -28.80 -10.66 1.36
N SER A 230 -29.83 -9.92 1.79
CA SER A 230 -31.22 -10.33 1.58
C SER A 230 -31.60 -10.40 0.09
N GLU A 231 -30.97 -9.57 -0.74
CA GLU A 231 -31.18 -9.49 -2.19
C GLU A 231 -30.30 -10.48 -2.97
N VAL A 232 -29.01 -10.58 -2.63
CA VAL A 232 -28.03 -11.32 -3.45
C VAL A 232 -27.56 -12.64 -2.83
N ARG A 233 -27.86 -12.88 -1.55
CA ARG A 233 -27.50 -14.10 -0.81
C ARG A 233 -26.01 -14.42 -0.88
N PHE A 234 -25.14 -13.41 -0.80
CA PHE A 234 -23.69 -13.64 -0.83
C PHE A 234 -23.24 -14.52 0.34
N SER A 235 -23.93 -14.46 1.49
CA SER A 235 -23.64 -15.31 2.65
C SER A 235 -23.87 -16.79 2.35
N TRP A 236 -24.83 -17.11 1.46
CA TRP A 236 -25.12 -18.49 1.05
C TRP A 236 -24.03 -19.01 0.13
N LEU A 237 -23.51 -18.15 -0.76
CA LEU A 237 -22.37 -18.47 -1.62
C LEU A 237 -21.12 -18.75 -0.79
N LEU A 238 -20.81 -17.89 0.18
CA LEU A 238 -19.66 -18.06 1.07
C LEU A 238 -19.75 -19.30 1.96
N LEU A 239 -20.96 -19.70 2.33
CA LEU A 239 -21.20 -20.94 3.08
C LEU A 239 -21.38 -22.17 2.18
N GLU A 240 -21.56 -21.98 0.88
CA GLU A 240 -22.01 -22.97 -0.12
C GLU A 240 -23.33 -23.67 0.27
N ARG A 241 -24.13 -23.01 1.12
CA ARG A 241 -25.44 -23.45 1.61
C ARG A 241 -26.12 -22.32 2.38
N GLU A 242 -27.41 -22.50 2.66
CA GLU A 242 -28.13 -21.61 3.59
C GLU A 242 -27.51 -21.63 5.00
N PRO A 243 -27.41 -20.47 5.69
CA PRO A 243 -27.05 -20.39 7.10
C PRO A 243 -28.02 -21.20 7.98
N ARG A 244 -27.48 -22.03 8.87
CA ARG A 244 -28.27 -22.88 9.78
C ARG A 244 -28.91 -22.10 10.93
N SER A 245 -28.41 -20.90 11.21
CA SER A 245 -28.90 -20.07 12.32
C SER A 245 -28.54 -18.60 12.14
N ARG A 246 -29.24 -17.72 12.88
CA ARG A 246 -28.89 -16.30 12.99
C ARG A 246 -27.45 -16.09 13.45
N SER A 247 -26.97 -16.90 14.40
CA SER A 247 -25.59 -16.80 14.89
C SER A 247 -24.57 -17.13 13.80
N GLU A 248 -24.84 -18.15 12.96
CA GLU A 248 -23.97 -18.48 11.83
C GLU A 248 -23.92 -17.36 10.80
N LEU A 249 -25.06 -16.75 10.48
CA LEU A 249 -25.12 -15.61 9.58
C LEU A 249 -24.35 -14.40 10.13
N LEU A 250 -24.52 -14.07 11.42
CA LEU A 250 -23.76 -13.00 12.06
C LEU A 250 -22.25 -13.29 12.05
N MET A 251 -21.82 -14.55 12.20
CA MET A 251 -20.41 -14.92 12.08
C MET A 251 -19.86 -14.66 10.67
N VAL A 252 -20.66 -14.89 9.62
CA VAL A 252 -20.26 -14.57 8.23
C VAL A 252 -20.03 -13.07 8.09
N TYR A 253 -20.98 -12.23 8.53
CA TYR A 253 -20.83 -10.77 8.48
C TYR A 253 -19.64 -10.28 9.31
N ALA A 254 -19.47 -10.80 10.52
CA ALA A 254 -18.34 -10.51 11.40
C ALA A 254 -17.00 -10.84 10.72
N ALA A 255 -16.94 -11.96 10.01
CA ALA A 255 -15.73 -12.39 9.33
C ALA A 255 -15.43 -11.55 8.07
N ILE A 256 -16.45 -11.15 7.30
CA ILE A 256 -16.30 -10.22 6.17
C ILE A 256 -15.79 -8.87 6.66
N LEU A 257 -16.40 -8.33 7.73
CA LEU A 257 -15.98 -7.08 8.35
C LEU A 257 -14.53 -7.17 8.82
N ALA A 258 -14.14 -8.27 9.47
CA ALA A 258 -12.76 -8.49 9.91
C ALA A 258 -11.77 -8.41 8.74
N HIS A 259 -12.07 -9.09 7.62
CA HIS A 259 -11.24 -9.09 6.42
C HIS A 259 -11.18 -7.70 5.76
N GLY A 260 -12.33 -6.99 5.67
CA GLY A 260 -12.41 -5.67 5.04
C GLY A 260 -11.82 -4.53 5.86
N THR A 261 -11.68 -4.68 7.18
CA THR A 261 -11.23 -3.60 8.09
C THR A 261 -9.91 -3.89 8.80
N SER A 262 -9.25 -5.01 8.46
CA SER A 262 -8.03 -5.48 9.16
C SER A 262 -8.22 -5.64 10.68
N MET A 263 -9.45 -5.90 11.14
CA MET A 263 -9.77 -6.09 12.55
C MET A 263 -9.57 -7.55 12.96
N SER A 264 -9.14 -7.79 14.19
CA SER A 264 -9.04 -9.14 14.72
C SER A 264 -10.40 -9.69 15.17
N ALA A 265 -10.54 -11.01 15.27
CA ALA A 265 -11.75 -11.63 15.83
C ALA A 265 -12.10 -11.12 17.24
N ALA A 266 -11.10 -10.74 18.05
CA ALA A 266 -11.32 -10.16 19.36
C ALA A 266 -11.87 -8.73 19.29
N ASP A 267 -11.49 -7.96 18.27
CA ASP A 267 -12.00 -6.61 18.07
C ASP A 267 -13.46 -6.67 17.59
N ILE A 268 -13.78 -7.59 16.68
CA ILE A 268 -15.17 -7.81 16.22
C ILE A 268 -16.07 -8.34 17.35
N ALA A 269 -15.60 -9.27 18.18
CA ALA A 269 -16.37 -9.77 19.33
C ALA A 269 -16.72 -8.66 20.34
N ARG A 270 -15.89 -7.61 20.47
CA ARG A 270 -16.21 -6.43 21.29
C ARG A 270 -17.29 -5.55 20.66
N MET A 271 -17.42 -5.57 19.34
CA MET A 271 -18.45 -4.83 18.60
C MET A 271 -19.78 -5.59 18.52
N VAL A 272 -19.72 -6.93 18.53
CA VAL A 272 -20.89 -7.82 18.44
C VAL A 272 -20.91 -8.74 19.67
N PRO A 273 -21.46 -8.28 20.82
CA PRO A 273 -21.39 -9.01 22.10
C PRO A 273 -22.02 -10.40 22.06
N GLU A 274 -22.92 -10.67 21.11
CA GLU A 274 -23.56 -11.96 20.89
C GLU A 274 -22.59 -13.03 20.34
N LEU A 275 -21.40 -12.65 19.84
CA LEU A 275 -20.44 -13.56 19.23
C LEU A 275 -19.13 -13.62 20.03
N ALA A 276 -18.70 -14.85 20.36
CA ALA A 276 -17.38 -15.07 20.92
C ALA A 276 -16.29 -15.02 19.84
N ALA A 277 -15.13 -14.44 20.16
CA ALA A 277 -13.97 -14.40 19.25
C ALA A 277 -13.58 -15.81 18.76
N GLU A 278 -13.79 -16.81 19.61
CA GLU A 278 -13.40 -18.21 19.36
C GLU A 278 -14.32 -18.88 18.34
N ALA A 279 -15.54 -18.37 18.19
CA ALA A 279 -16.48 -18.78 17.15
C ALA A 279 -16.26 -18.02 15.83
N ILE A 280 -15.79 -16.76 15.90
CA ILE A 280 -15.51 -15.93 14.70
C ILE A 280 -14.26 -16.43 13.96
N ARG A 281 -13.19 -16.85 14.67
CA ARG A 281 -11.91 -17.25 14.04
C ARG A 281 -12.06 -18.40 13.02
N PRO A 282 -12.78 -19.51 13.29
CA PRO A 282 -13.04 -20.53 12.29
C PRO A 282 -13.79 -19.99 11.07
N MET A 283 -14.76 -19.10 11.28
CA MET A 283 -15.50 -18.50 10.18
C MET A 283 -14.59 -17.64 9.30
N MET A 284 -13.75 -16.77 9.88
CA MET A 284 -12.75 -15.99 9.14
C MET A 284 -11.85 -16.84 8.25
N ARG A 285 -11.41 -18.01 8.75
CA ARG A 285 -10.61 -18.95 7.96
C ARG A 285 -11.42 -19.60 6.84
N ARG A 286 -12.67 -19.98 7.13
CA ARG A 286 -13.56 -20.61 6.16
C ARG A 286 -13.85 -19.70 4.98
N ILE A 287 -14.18 -18.43 5.23
CA ILE A 287 -14.47 -17.46 4.18
C ILE A 287 -13.22 -16.79 3.60
N ALA A 288 -12.00 -17.28 3.92
CA ALA A 288 -10.76 -16.80 3.31
C ALA A 288 -10.50 -17.43 1.92
N ASP A 289 -11.39 -18.30 1.43
CA ASP A 289 -11.32 -18.82 0.06
C ASP A 289 -11.57 -17.67 -0.94
N GLU A 290 -10.51 -17.30 -1.65
CA GLU A 290 -10.51 -16.21 -2.61
C GLU A 290 -11.52 -16.42 -3.74
N ARG A 291 -11.73 -17.66 -4.18
CA ARG A 291 -12.68 -17.97 -5.26
C ARG A 291 -14.10 -17.66 -4.81
N LEU A 292 -14.48 -18.10 -3.60
CA LEU A 292 -15.82 -17.86 -3.05
C LEU A 292 -16.03 -16.38 -2.71
N LEU A 293 -15.02 -15.71 -2.17
CA LEU A 293 -15.06 -14.26 -1.95
C LEU A 293 -15.25 -13.49 -3.25
N ARG A 294 -14.55 -13.87 -4.32
CA ARG A 294 -14.69 -13.25 -5.64
C ARG A 294 -16.09 -13.45 -6.19
N GLN A 295 -16.61 -14.68 -6.18
CA GLN A 295 -17.98 -14.97 -6.62
C GLN A 295 -19.03 -14.21 -5.81
N ALA A 296 -18.85 -14.09 -4.49
CA ALA A 296 -19.71 -13.30 -3.62
C ALA A 296 -19.62 -11.79 -3.92
N ALA A 297 -18.43 -11.27 -4.22
CA ALA A 297 -18.25 -9.88 -4.62
C ALA A 297 -18.88 -9.59 -5.99
N ASP A 298 -18.75 -10.51 -6.96
CA ASP A 298 -19.33 -10.38 -8.29
C ASP A 298 -20.86 -10.31 -8.25
N THR A 299 -21.53 -11.08 -7.38
CA THR A 299 -22.99 -10.99 -7.25
C THR A 299 -23.44 -9.68 -6.63
N VAL A 300 -22.71 -9.14 -5.65
CA VAL A 300 -22.94 -7.79 -5.10
C VAL A 300 -22.74 -6.74 -6.19
N LEU A 301 -21.67 -6.84 -6.97
CA LEU A 301 -21.37 -5.90 -8.06
C LEU A 301 -22.46 -5.93 -9.15
N GLN A 302 -22.89 -7.13 -9.57
CA GLN A 302 -23.99 -7.28 -10.51
C GLN A 302 -25.28 -6.67 -9.99
N PHE A 303 -25.57 -6.80 -8.69
CA PHE A 303 -26.72 -6.15 -8.07
C PHE A 303 -26.58 -4.61 -8.08
N MET A 304 -25.41 -4.08 -7.73
CA MET A 304 -25.15 -2.63 -7.80
C MET A 304 -25.41 -2.08 -9.21
N HIS A 305 -24.96 -2.79 -10.25
CA HIS A 305 -25.17 -2.40 -11.65
C HIS A 305 -26.63 -2.45 -12.13
N ARG A 306 -27.55 -3.06 -11.38
CA ARG A 306 -28.99 -2.99 -11.70
C ARG A 306 -29.60 -1.63 -11.39
N HIS A 307 -28.92 -0.79 -10.59
CA HIS A 307 -29.43 0.53 -10.24
C HIS A 307 -29.26 1.53 -11.41
N PRO A 308 -30.32 2.27 -11.82
CA PRO A 308 -30.23 3.21 -12.94
C PRO A 308 -29.10 4.24 -12.81
N THR A 309 -28.76 4.65 -11.59
CA THR A 309 -27.70 5.62 -11.32
C THR A 309 -26.33 5.15 -11.81
N THR A 310 -26.05 3.84 -11.85
CA THR A 310 -24.75 3.32 -12.30
C THR A 310 -24.49 3.55 -13.78
N GLN A 311 -25.53 3.83 -14.59
CA GLN A 311 -25.38 4.19 -15.99
C GLN A 311 -24.64 5.53 -16.18
N TYR A 312 -24.57 6.36 -15.14
CA TYR A 312 -23.92 7.66 -15.15
C TYR A 312 -22.53 7.66 -14.50
N TRP A 313 -22.06 6.54 -13.94
CA TRP A 313 -20.78 6.44 -13.22
C TRP A 313 -19.54 6.26 -14.11
N GLY A 314 -19.72 6.32 -15.44
CA GLY A 314 -18.67 6.06 -16.42
C GLY A 314 -18.68 4.60 -16.90
N ARG A 315 -17.96 4.33 -17.99
CA ARG A 315 -17.82 2.99 -18.55
C ARG A 315 -16.68 2.24 -17.82
N ALA A 316 -16.86 0.93 -17.62
CA ALA A 316 -15.90 0.07 -16.93
C ALA A 316 -14.65 -0.30 -17.77
N ASP A 317 -14.50 0.29 -18.95
CA ASP A 317 -13.38 0.08 -19.88
C ASP A 317 -12.14 0.93 -19.52
N LEU A 318 -12.28 1.88 -18.60
CA LEU A 318 -11.18 2.70 -18.11
C LEU A 318 -10.82 2.32 -16.67
N PRO A 319 -9.58 1.86 -16.40
CA PRO A 319 -9.16 1.56 -15.04
C PRO A 319 -9.03 2.86 -14.22
N SER A 320 -9.83 2.99 -13.16
CA SER A 320 -9.61 4.01 -12.13
C SER A 320 -8.58 3.49 -11.14
N SER A 321 -7.38 4.06 -11.14
CA SER A 321 -6.27 3.62 -10.31
C SER A 321 -6.33 4.21 -8.89
N ASP A 322 -7.34 3.84 -8.09
CA ASP A 322 -7.26 3.99 -6.63
C ASP A 322 -6.68 2.71 -6.03
N MET A 323 -5.42 2.43 -6.36
CA MET A 323 -4.49 1.45 -5.76
C MET A 323 -5.08 0.19 -5.08
N MET A 324 -6.15 -0.37 -5.66
CA MET A 324 -6.75 -1.65 -5.32
C MET A 324 -7.18 -2.28 -6.63
N LEU A 325 -6.31 -3.11 -7.20
CA LEU A 325 -6.64 -3.98 -8.32
C LEU A 325 -7.60 -5.06 -7.81
N LEU A 326 -8.90 -4.84 -7.98
CA LEU A 326 -9.86 -5.94 -8.05
C LEU A 326 -9.99 -6.30 -9.52
N GLU A 327 -9.59 -7.52 -9.90
CA GLU A 327 -9.93 -8.10 -11.19
C GLU A 327 -11.44 -8.38 -11.21
N THR A 328 -12.26 -7.37 -11.52
CA THR A 328 -13.68 -7.59 -11.84
C THR A 328 -13.80 -7.81 -13.33
N ALA A 329 -13.71 -9.08 -13.74
CA ALA A 329 -13.93 -9.45 -15.13
C ALA A 329 -15.44 -9.38 -15.43
N ILE A 330 -15.86 -8.33 -16.14
CA ILE A 330 -17.20 -8.28 -16.73
C ILE A 330 -17.13 -9.06 -18.04
N THR A 331 -17.64 -10.29 -18.06
CA THR A 331 -17.98 -10.96 -19.31
C THR A 331 -19.25 -10.32 -19.86
N ALA A 332 -19.12 -9.45 -20.86
CA ALA A 332 -20.26 -8.96 -21.63
C ALA A 332 -20.89 -10.16 -22.35
N SER A 333 -22.17 -10.43 -22.06
CA SER A 333 -23.04 -11.31 -22.86
C SER A 333 -23.82 -10.49 -23.88
#